data_AF-A0A929RPB5-F1
#
_entry.id   AF-A0A929RPB5-F1
#
_cell.length_a   1.000
_cell.length_b   1.000
_cell.length_c   1.000
_cell.angle_alpha   90.00
_cell.angle_beta   90.00
_cell.angle_gamma   90.00
#
_symmetry.space_group_name_H-M   'P 1'
#
loop_
_entity.id
_entity.type
_entity.pdbx_description
1 polymer ?
#
loop_
_entity_poly.entity_id
_entity_poly.type
_entity_poly.pdbx_seq_one_letter_code
_entity_poly.pdbx_strand_id
1 'polypeptide(L)'
;MTDNNNIKKMIDDAVEEFRKKLEKEFKEPELTGTQFECIDNNGELYIADAEEFMTGTLIIVEDWEVFRVLETFEQKPWITYIGEAYTHSEFAKLMREQFVKPKIIHVGM
;
A
#
# COMPACT_ATOMS: atom_id res chain seq x y z
N MET A 1 30.36 -41.47 -14.88
CA MET A 1 29.22 -40.57 -15.23
C MET A 1 28.57 -39.96 -13.97
N THR A 2 29.21 -39.99 -12.79
CA THR A 2 28.57 -39.68 -11.50
C THR A 2 28.75 -38.21 -11.08
N ASP A 3 29.81 -37.55 -11.54
CA ASP A 3 30.18 -36.20 -11.08
C ASP A 3 29.30 -35.09 -11.66
N ASN A 4 28.78 -35.27 -12.88
CA ASN A 4 27.99 -34.24 -13.56
C ASN A 4 26.59 -34.05 -12.92
N ASN A 5 26.03 -35.11 -12.32
CA ASN A 5 24.76 -35.04 -11.61
C ASN A 5 24.91 -34.37 -10.23
N ASN A 6 26.05 -34.57 -9.56
CA ASN A 6 26.31 -33.92 -8.28
C ASN A 6 26.53 -32.41 -8.46
N ILE A 7 27.23 -31.99 -9.51
CA ILE A 7 27.44 -30.57 -9.83
C ILE A 7 26.10 -29.88 -10.16
N LYS A 8 25.23 -30.52 -10.97
CA LYS A 8 23.90 -29.97 -11.26
C LYS A 8 23.06 -29.78 -9.99
N LYS A 9 23.04 -30.77 -9.11
CA LYS A 9 22.30 -30.69 -7.85
C LYS A 9 22.79 -29.55 -6.96
N MET A 10 24.10 -29.37 -6.83
CA MET A 10 24.66 -28.25 -6.06
C MET A 10 24.29 -26.88 -6.63
N ILE A 11 24.23 -26.76 -7.95
CA ILE A 11 23.80 -25.52 -8.62
C ILE A 11 22.31 -25.28 -8.36
N ASP A 12 21.47 -26.31 -8.52
CA ASP A 12 20.02 -26.20 -8.28
C ASP A 12 19.73 -25.80 -6.83
N ASP A 13 20.41 -26.42 -5.87
CA ASP A 13 20.28 -26.10 -4.43
C ASP A 13 20.69 -24.64 -4.14
N ALA A 14 21.79 -24.17 -4.75
CA ALA A 14 22.26 -22.80 -4.58
C ALA A 14 21.31 -21.75 -5.21
N VAL A 15 20.76 -22.06 -6.40
CA VAL A 15 19.76 -21.20 -7.06
C VAL A 15 18.47 -21.12 -6.24
N GLU A 16 18.03 -22.24 -5.68
CA GLU A 16 16.82 -22.29 -4.85
C GLU A 16 17.00 -21.53 -3.53
N GLU A 17 18.16 -21.65 -2.89
CA GLU A 17 18.47 -20.89 -1.68
C GLU A 17 18.57 -19.38 -1.97
N PHE A 18 19.12 -19.02 -3.13
CA PHE A 18 19.17 -17.62 -3.58
C PHE A 18 17.77 -17.07 -3.86
N ARG A 19 16.89 -17.82 -4.53
CA ARG A 19 15.49 -17.43 -4.74
C ARG A 19 14.76 -17.20 -3.43
N LYS A 20 14.90 -18.10 -2.44
CA LYS A 20 14.27 -17.93 -1.12
C LYS A 20 14.77 -16.71 -0.37
N LYS A 21 16.06 -16.37 -0.50
CA LYS A 21 16.62 -15.14 0.07
C LYS A 21 16.03 -13.91 -0.63
N LEU A 22 15.94 -13.92 -1.95
CA LEU A 22 15.29 -12.85 -2.70
C LEU A 22 13.81 -12.69 -2.32
N GLU A 23 13.03 -13.78 -2.25
CA GLU A 23 11.62 -13.71 -1.83
C GLU A 23 11.45 -13.18 -0.40
N LYS A 24 12.43 -13.40 0.48
CA LYS A 24 12.41 -12.90 1.85
C LYS A 24 12.87 -11.44 1.95
N GLU A 25 13.86 -11.02 1.16
CA GLU A 25 14.39 -9.65 1.14
C GLU A 25 13.50 -8.69 0.35
N PHE A 26 12.83 -9.17 -0.70
CA PHE A 26 11.97 -8.37 -1.58
C PHE A 26 10.48 -8.59 -1.36
N LYS A 27 10.10 -9.35 -0.32
CA LYS A 27 8.74 -9.23 0.22
C LYS A 27 8.63 -7.87 0.87
N GLU A 28 8.16 -6.89 0.10
CA GLU A 28 7.59 -5.68 0.68
C GLU A 28 6.61 -6.10 1.79
N PRO A 29 6.61 -5.39 2.94
CA PRO A 29 5.71 -5.71 4.02
C PRO A 29 4.29 -5.78 3.46
N GLU A 30 3.62 -6.92 3.66
CA GLU A 30 2.26 -7.10 3.18
C GLU A 30 1.38 -6.11 3.94
N LEU A 31 1.03 -5.01 3.27
CA LEU A 31 0.21 -3.95 3.84
C LEU A 31 -1.19 -4.53 4.09
N THR A 32 -1.61 -4.52 5.35
CA THR A 32 -2.89 -5.10 5.77
C THR A 32 -3.74 -4.09 6.52
N GLY A 33 -5.04 -4.40 6.64
CA GLY A 33 -6.00 -3.51 7.31
C GLY A 33 -6.05 -2.15 6.64
N THR A 34 -5.73 -1.12 7.42
CA THR A 34 -5.84 0.31 7.11
C THR A 34 -4.56 0.91 6.52
N GLN A 35 -3.51 0.10 6.34
CA GLN A 35 -2.21 0.58 5.86
C GLN A 35 -2.14 0.65 4.33
N PHE A 36 -1.55 1.72 3.81
CA PHE A 36 -1.26 1.87 2.38
C PHE A 36 -0.05 2.78 2.18
N GLU A 37 0.62 2.65 1.04
CA GLU A 37 1.70 3.58 0.68
C GLU A 37 1.14 4.85 0.03
N CYS A 38 1.67 6.00 0.43
CA CYS A 38 1.36 7.27 -0.21
C CYS A 38 2.55 8.23 -0.18
N ILE A 39 2.43 9.29 -0.96
CA ILE A 39 3.40 10.38 -1.00
C ILE A 39 2.90 11.49 -0.08
N ASP A 40 3.74 11.91 0.86
CA ASP A 40 3.44 12.99 1.79
C ASP A 40 3.52 14.39 1.14
N ASN A 41 3.23 15.44 1.92
CA ASN A 41 3.31 16.83 1.46
C ASN A 41 4.74 17.29 1.12
N ASN A 42 5.76 16.56 1.55
CA ASN A 42 7.17 16.82 1.24
C ASN A 42 7.62 16.08 -0.03
N GLY A 43 6.76 15.22 -0.60
CA GLY A 43 7.09 14.39 -1.75
C GLY A 43 7.76 13.06 -1.39
N GLU A 44 7.77 12.68 -0.11
CA GLU A 44 8.38 11.45 0.39
C GLU A 44 7.38 10.29 0.40
N LEU A 45 7.84 9.10 -0.02
CA LEU A 45 7.05 7.87 0.05
C LEU A 45 7.06 7.34 1.48
N TYR A 46 5.88 7.05 2.03
CA TYR A 46 5.75 6.42 3.33
C TYR A 46 4.51 5.52 3.43
N ILE A 47 4.51 4.64 4.44
CA ILE A 47 3.36 3.82 4.79
C ILE A 47 2.48 4.62 5.74
N ALA A 48 1.28 4.95 5.29
CA ALA A 48 0.27 5.66 6.06
C ALA A 48 -0.75 4.68 6.64
N ASP A 49 -1.41 5.08 7.73
CA ASP A 49 -2.58 4.42 8.28
C ASP A 49 -3.82 5.29 8.04
N ALA A 50 -4.84 4.72 7.39
CA ALA A 50 -6.09 5.40 7.08
C ALA A 50 -6.83 5.91 8.34
N GLU A 51 -6.61 5.34 9.52
CA GLU A 51 -7.25 5.77 10.77
C GLU A 51 -6.59 7.01 11.39
N GLU A 52 -5.30 7.24 11.12
CA GLU A 52 -4.51 8.31 11.74
C GLU A 52 -4.68 9.67 11.05
N PHE A 53 -5.34 9.71 9.90
CA PHE A 53 -5.58 10.96 9.17
C PHE A 53 -6.62 11.85 9.86
N MET A 54 -6.24 13.13 10.00
CA MET A 54 -7.12 14.20 10.48
C MET A 54 -8.29 14.44 9.53
N THR A 55 -9.45 14.78 10.10
CA THR A 55 -10.61 15.20 9.31
C THR A 55 -10.27 16.43 8.47
N GLY A 56 -10.72 16.46 7.22
CA GLY A 56 -10.36 17.47 6.23
C GLY A 56 -9.16 17.10 5.36
N THR A 57 -8.44 16.02 5.67
CA THR A 57 -7.33 15.55 4.81
C THR A 57 -7.83 15.26 3.40
N LEU A 58 -7.07 15.74 2.40
CA LEU A 58 -7.33 15.53 0.98
C LEU A 58 -6.19 14.74 0.35
N ILE A 59 -6.56 13.64 -0.29
CA ILE A 59 -5.65 12.79 -1.04
C ILE A 59 -6.09 12.80 -2.50
N ILE A 60 -5.11 12.94 -3.40
CA ILE A 60 -5.32 12.82 -4.85
C ILE A 60 -4.70 11.52 -5.35
N VAL A 61 -5.44 10.83 -6.20
CA VAL A 61 -4.99 9.64 -6.91
C VAL A 61 -5.13 9.95 -8.39
N GLU A 62 -4.01 10.29 -9.04
CA GLU A 62 -3.99 10.78 -10.43
C GLU A 62 -4.93 11.97 -10.66
N ASP A 63 -6.14 11.72 -11.15
CA ASP A 63 -7.14 12.70 -11.59
C ASP A 63 -8.39 12.75 -10.70
N TRP A 64 -8.45 11.98 -9.62
CA TRP A 64 -9.59 11.98 -8.70
C TRP A 64 -9.18 12.17 -7.24
N GLU A 65 -10.09 12.78 -6.48
CA GLU A 65 -9.87 13.11 -5.07
C GLU A 65 -10.72 12.29 -4.10
N VAL A 66 -10.15 12.11 -2.91
CA VAL A 66 -10.82 11.50 -1.76
C VAL A 66 -10.56 12.35 -0.51
N PHE A 67 -11.64 12.56 0.24
CA PHE A 67 -11.68 13.44 1.41
C PHE A 67 -11.87 12.59 2.67
N ARG A 68 -11.06 12.87 3.68
CA ARG A 68 -11.32 12.41 5.05
C ARG A 68 -12.39 13.31 5.66
N VAL A 69 -13.57 12.77 5.93
CA VAL A 69 -14.69 13.49 6.54
C VAL A 69 -14.97 12.99 7.95
N LEU A 70 -15.67 13.78 8.77
CA LEU A 70 -16.04 13.33 10.11
C LEU A 70 -16.84 12.03 10.03
N GLU A 71 -16.34 10.99 10.71
CA GLU A 71 -17.04 9.72 10.80
C GLU A 71 -18.25 9.86 11.73
N THR A 72 -19.40 9.37 11.29
CA THR A 72 -20.63 9.33 12.08
C THR A 72 -21.29 7.98 11.91
N PHE A 73 -22.37 7.73 12.65
CA PHE A 73 -23.14 6.49 12.50
C PHE A 73 -23.68 6.28 11.07
N GLU A 74 -23.93 7.35 10.32
CA GLU A 74 -24.50 7.29 8.97
C GLU A 74 -23.46 7.53 7.86
N GLN A 75 -22.27 8.02 8.22
CA GLN A 75 -21.27 8.49 7.26
C GLN A 75 -19.94 7.81 7.49
N LYS A 76 -19.48 7.10 6.45
CA LYS A 76 -18.15 6.49 6.40
C LYS A 76 -17.05 7.57 6.30
N PRO A 77 -15.85 7.26 6.83
CA PRO A 77 -14.76 8.22 7.04
C PRO A 77 -14.12 8.81 5.78
N TRP A 78 -14.19 8.10 4.65
CA TRP A 78 -13.57 8.51 3.39
C TRP A 78 -14.64 8.66 2.32
N ILE A 79 -14.64 9.79 1.62
CA ILE A 79 -15.61 10.05 0.55
C ILE A 79 -14.89 10.55 -0.70
N THR A 80 -15.25 10.01 -1.86
CA THR A 80 -14.74 10.50 -3.14
C THR A 80 -15.50 11.74 -3.58
N TYR A 81 -14.93 12.49 -4.53
CA TYR A 81 -15.63 13.62 -5.14
C TYR A 81 -17.02 13.25 -5.71
N ILE A 82 -17.20 12.02 -6.19
CA ILE A 82 -18.48 11.52 -6.73
C ILE A 82 -19.44 10.99 -5.66
N GLY A 83 -19.06 11.04 -4.38
CA GLY A 83 -19.91 10.68 -3.24
C GLY A 83 -19.86 9.21 -2.82
N GLU A 84 -18.93 8.41 -3.36
CA GLU A 84 -18.72 7.05 -2.86
C GLU A 84 -18.02 7.08 -1.52
N ALA A 85 -18.51 6.30 -0.56
CA ALA A 85 -18.05 6.35 0.82
C ALA A 85 -17.45 5.01 1.29
N TYR A 86 -16.30 5.09 1.96
CA TYR A 86 -15.45 3.96 2.31
C TYR A 86 -15.06 3.99 3.80
N THR A 87 -15.08 2.82 4.44
CA THR A 87 -14.44 2.59 5.74
C THR A 87 -12.93 2.73 5.61
N HIS A 88 -12.20 2.85 6.72
CA HIS A 88 -10.73 2.90 6.72
C HIS A 88 -10.09 1.74 5.96
N SER A 89 -10.57 0.51 6.20
CA SER A 89 -10.04 -0.68 5.55
C SER A 89 -10.40 -0.76 4.06
N GLU A 90 -11.62 -0.39 3.67
CA GLU A 90 -12.03 -0.35 2.25
C GLU A 90 -11.22 0.71 1.50
N PHE A 91 -11.03 1.88 2.11
CA PHE A 91 -10.22 2.95 1.54
C PHE A 91 -8.76 2.52 1.37
N ALA A 92 -8.13 1.98 2.41
CA ALA A 92 -6.75 1.51 2.32
C ALA A 92 -6.58 0.40 1.27
N LYS A 93 -7.56 -0.50 1.17
CA LYS A 93 -7.60 -1.51 0.10
C LYS A 93 -7.67 -0.86 -1.28
N LEU A 94 -8.56 0.11 -1.46
CA LEU A 94 -8.69 0.86 -2.72
C LEU A 94 -7.37 1.53 -3.09
N MET A 95 -6.67 2.15 -2.13
CA MET A 95 -5.35 2.78 -2.34
C MET A 95 -4.27 1.77 -2.76
N ARG A 96 -4.25 0.57 -2.17
CA ARG A 96 -3.31 -0.50 -2.53
C ARG A 96 -3.55 -1.05 -3.94
N GLU A 97 -4.77 -0.97 -4.45
CA GLU A 97 -5.16 -1.44 -5.79
C GLU A 97 -4.84 -0.44 -6.91
N GLN A 98 -4.44 0.80 -6.57
CA GLN A 98 -4.10 1.81 -7.56
C GLN A 98 -2.74 1.55 -8.21
N PHE A 99 -2.65 1.79 -9.52
CA PHE A 99 -1.37 1.74 -10.24
C PHE A 99 -0.44 2.91 -9.88
N VAL A 100 -1.01 4.05 -9.47
CA VAL A 100 -0.27 5.24 -9.03
C VAL A 100 -0.30 5.35 -7.52
N LYS A 101 0.75 5.94 -6.94
CA LYS A 101 0.78 6.21 -5.50
C LYS A 101 -0.13 7.41 -5.18
N PRO A 102 -1.07 7.27 -4.23
CA PRO A 102 -1.84 8.39 -3.70
C PRO A 102 -0.93 9.48 -3.16
N LYS A 103 -1.35 10.74 -3.26
CA LYS A 103 -0.58 11.88 -2.74
C LYS A 103 -1.45 12.69 -1.80
N ILE A 104 -0.90 13.02 -0.63
CA ILE A 104 -1.53 13.96 0.27
C ILE A 104 -1.28 15.36 -0.29
N ILE A 105 -2.35 16.12 -0.49
CA ILE A 105 -2.27 17.50 -0.99
C ILE A 105 -2.77 18.51 0.03
N HIS A 106 -3.49 18.05 1.06
CA HIS A 106 -3.85 18.86 2.21
C HIS A 106 -3.97 17.95 3.44
N VAL A 107 -3.37 18.37 4.55
CA VAL A 107 -3.55 17.73 5.87
C VAL A 107 -4.66 18.47 6.59
N GLY A 108 -5.63 17.71 7.09
CA GLY A 108 -6.77 18.23 7.83
C GLY A 108 -6.42 18.90 9.16
N MET A 109 -7.44 19.36 9.88
CA MET A 109 -7.34 20.06 11.17
C MET A 109 -8.30 19.48 12.20
#